data_AF-A0A4R8VBY0-F1
#
_entry.id   AF-A0A4R8VBY0-F1
#
_cell.length_a   1.000
_cell.length_b   1.000
_cell.length_c   1.000
_cell.angle_alpha   90.00
_cell.angle_beta   90.00
_cell.angle_gamma   90.00
#
_symmetry.space_group_name_H-M   'P 1'
#
loop_
_entity.id
_entity.type
_entity.pdbx_description
1 polymer ?
#
loop_
_entity_poly.entity_id
_entity_poly.type
_entity_poly.pdbx_seq_one_letter_code
_entity_poly.pdbx_strand_id
1 'polypeptide(L)'
;MMANRRISRRELDRIQQRLSRRDSAILGVVAEHRYLTTKQISRFIFTDKPTETAALRAASRTLSKLAELLLLQSLQRRIGGVRAGSGGYVWHLTDAGARLLRKATGTEDGSTSRQRSIEPSSTFLEHTLAIAEVHLYLRQATSEANIALRPPQLEPDCWRAYVGSGGGTLRLKPDLAITTLTGDYEDHWFIEVDRDTEPPSRIIRKCLQYQEYQRTGTEQHRIGVFPAVVWIVPGTVRREQLQRRLSAEPAISKRLFTVVTLDHLASLISEGANNINPTGGQQGEHPHE
;
A
#
# COMPACT_ATOMS: atom_id res chain seq x y z
N MET A 1 -19.27 -18.68 -15.81
CA MET A 1 -19.80 -17.34 -15.47
C MET A 1 -20.93 -17.55 -14.46
N MET A 2 -20.65 -17.48 -13.16
CA MET A 2 -21.73 -17.64 -12.18
C MET A 2 -22.62 -16.39 -12.26
N ALA A 3 -23.92 -16.60 -12.52
CA ALA A 3 -24.92 -15.56 -12.48
C ALA A 3 -24.79 -14.79 -11.16
N ASN A 4 -24.84 -13.47 -11.23
CA ASN A 4 -24.59 -12.56 -10.12
C ASN A 4 -25.72 -12.68 -9.07
N ARG A 5 -25.69 -13.73 -8.26
CA ARG A 5 -26.64 -13.96 -7.17
C ARG A 5 -26.49 -12.83 -6.17
N ARG A 6 -27.50 -11.95 -6.13
CA ARG A 6 -27.51 -10.80 -5.23
C ARG A 6 -27.83 -11.25 -3.81
N ILE A 7 -26.88 -11.06 -2.89
CA ILE A 7 -27.10 -11.33 -1.46
C ILE A 7 -28.00 -10.24 -0.86
N SER A 8 -29.11 -10.66 -0.26
CA SER A 8 -30.06 -9.77 0.43
C SER A 8 -29.47 -9.18 1.71
N ARG A 9 -30.04 -8.07 2.23
CA ARG A 9 -29.57 -7.48 3.51
C ARG A 9 -29.68 -8.48 4.67
N ARG A 10 -30.80 -9.20 4.77
CA ARG A 10 -31.03 -10.23 5.80
C ARG A 10 -30.04 -11.39 5.71
N GLU A 11 -29.69 -11.81 4.48
CA GLU A 11 -28.69 -12.87 4.28
C GLU A 11 -27.28 -12.39 4.64
N LEU A 12 -26.91 -11.15 4.29
CA LEU A 12 -25.67 -10.53 4.75
C LEU A 12 -25.58 -10.47 6.28
N ASP A 13 -26.69 -10.16 6.97
CA ASP A 13 -26.72 -10.09 8.44
C ASP A 13 -26.46 -11.45 9.08
N ARG A 14 -27.06 -12.51 8.52
CA ARG A 14 -26.82 -13.89 8.94
C ARG A 14 -25.37 -14.31 8.67
N ILE A 15 -24.80 -13.90 7.55
CA ILE A 15 -23.39 -14.17 7.23
C ILE A 15 -22.49 -13.45 8.23
N GLN A 16 -22.70 -12.16 8.46
CA GLN A 16 -21.91 -11.32 9.37
C GLN A 16 -21.86 -11.91 10.78
N GLN A 17 -22.98 -12.39 11.31
CA GLN A 17 -23.05 -13.02 12.64
C GLN A 17 -22.26 -14.33 12.75
N ARG A 18 -21.95 -14.98 11.62
CA ARG A 18 -21.23 -16.26 11.56
C ARG A 18 -19.75 -16.10 11.18
N LEU A 19 -19.31 -14.89 10.83
CA LEU A 19 -17.91 -14.64 10.51
C LEU A 19 -17.07 -14.65 11.78
N SER A 20 -15.96 -15.39 11.73
CA SER A 20 -14.94 -15.31 12.77
C SER A 20 -14.16 -14.00 12.67
N ARG A 21 -13.44 -13.64 13.74
CA ARG A 21 -12.50 -12.49 13.70
C ARG A 21 -11.49 -12.60 12.55
N ARG A 22 -11.02 -13.82 12.25
CA ARG A 22 -10.09 -14.09 11.16
C ARG A 22 -10.72 -13.86 9.80
N ASP A 23 -11.99 -14.23 9.63
CA ASP A 23 -12.73 -13.96 8.39
C ASP A 23 -12.86 -12.44 8.16
N SER A 24 -13.27 -11.69 9.18
CA SER A 24 -13.36 -10.23 9.12
C SER A 24 -12.01 -9.58 8.82
N ALA A 25 -10.92 -10.07 9.43
CA ALA A 25 -9.57 -9.58 9.17
C ALA A 25 -9.11 -9.83 7.72
N ILE A 26 -9.45 -10.99 7.13
CA ILE A 26 -9.18 -11.28 5.71
C ILE A 26 -9.94 -10.29 4.82
N LEU A 27 -11.23 -10.08 5.07
CA LEU A 27 -12.01 -9.13 4.29
C LEU A 27 -11.42 -7.71 4.37
N GLY A 28 -11.04 -7.27 5.58
CA GLY A 28 -10.41 -5.98 5.81
C GLY A 28 -9.11 -5.79 5.02
N VAL A 29 -8.16 -6.74 5.13
CA VAL A 29 -6.86 -6.60 4.44
C VAL A 29 -6.99 -6.68 2.92
N VAL A 30 -7.93 -7.48 2.40
CA VAL A 30 -8.23 -7.51 0.95
C VAL A 30 -8.88 -6.20 0.51
N ALA A 31 -9.73 -5.57 1.34
CA ALA A 31 -10.30 -4.26 1.03
C ALA A 31 -9.22 -3.19 0.89
N GLU A 32 -8.32 -3.14 1.88
CA GLU A 32 -7.22 -2.18 1.98
C GLU A 32 -6.27 -2.27 0.76
N HIS A 33 -5.96 -3.49 0.31
CA HIS A 33 -5.02 -3.71 -0.79
C HIS A 33 -5.68 -3.90 -2.16
N ARG A 34 -7.02 -3.98 -2.24
CA ARG A 34 -7.83 -4.31 -3.42
C ARG A 34 -7.65 -5.71 -4.00
N TYR A 35 -6.40 -6.16 -4.17
CA TYR A 35 -6.02 -7.47 -4.67
C TYR A 35 -4.90 -8.06 -3.82
N LEU A 36 -5.03 -9.34 -3.47
CA LEU A 36 -3.98 -10.07 -2.75
C LEU A 36 -3.87 -11.52 -3.24
N THR A 37 -2.66 -12.05 -3.27
CA THR A 37 -2.48 -13.49 -3.49
C THR A 37 -2.85 -14.31 -2.25
N THR A 38 -3.17 -15.60 -2.42
CA THR A 38 -3.30 -16.54 -1.30
C THR A 38 -2.06 -16.52 -0.39
N LYS A 39 -0.86 -16.43 -0.98
CA LYS A 39 0.41 -16.37 -0.23
C LYS A 39 0.51 -15.09 0.62
N GLN A 40 0.13 -13.95 0.07
CA GLN A 40 0.14 -12.68 0.80
C GLN A 40 -0.90 -12.68 1.93
N ILE A 41 -2.13 -13.14 1.67
CA ILE A 41 -3.16 -13.27 2.72
C ILE A 41 -2.69 -14.20 3.83
N SER A 42 -2.02 -15.30 3.49
CA SER A 42 -1.41 -16.20 4.46
C SER A 42 -0.42 -15.48 5.38
N ARG A 43 0.47 -14.65 4.82
CA ARG A 43 1.47 -13.89 5.59
C ARG A 43 0.86 -12.77 6.43
N PHE A 44 -0.21 -12.13 5.96
CA PHE A 44 -0.90 -11.10 6.73
C PHE A 44 -1.69 -11.65 7.93
N ILE A 45 -2.33 -12.81 7.78
CA ILE A 45 -3.40 -13.25 8.70
C ILE A 45 -3.05 -14.54 9.47
N PHE A 46 -2.25 -15.44 8.90
CA PHE A 46 -1.99 -16.77 9.45
C PHE A 46 -0.59 -16.88 10.05
N THR A 47 -0.20 -15.87 10.82
CA THR A 47 1.11 -15.81 11.51
C THR A 47 1.20 -16.75 12.71
N ASP A 48 0.07 -17.31 13.17
CA ASP A 48 -0.02 -18.25 14.28
C ASP A 48 0.31 -19.71 13.91
N LYS A 49 0.67 -19.99 12.65
CA LYS A 49 0.88 -21.36 12.16
C LYS A 49 2.34 -21.79 12.22
N PRO A 50 2.62 -23.07 12.55
CA PRO A 50 3.98 -23.55 12.77
C PRO A 50 4.83 -23.63 11.50
N THR A 51 4.20 -23.65 10.31
CA THR A 51 4.91 -23.71 9.03
C THR A 51 4.17 -22.88 7.97
N GLU A 52 4.91 -22.35 6.99
CA GLU A 52 4.34 -21.64 5.83
C GLU A 52 3.31 -22.51 5.10
N THR A 53 3.59 -23.81 4.94
CA THR A 53 2.68 -24.76 4.30
C THR A 53 1.38 -24.93 5.09
N ALA A 54 1.44 -25.00 6.43
CA ALA A 54 0.24 -25.06 7.27
C ALA A 54 -0.58 -23.76 7.20
N ALA A 55 0.11 -22.62 7.20
CA ALA A 55 -0.49 -21.30 7.00
C ALA A 55 -1.23 -21.22 5.66
N LEU A 56 -0.56 -21.61 4.56
CA LEU A 56 -1.11 -21.54 3.21
C LEU A 56 -2.33 -22.46 3.02
N ARG A 57 -2.31 -23.65 3.62
CA ARG A 57 -3.46 -24.57 3.63
C ARG A 57 -4.63 -23.99 4.41
N ALA A 58 -4.38 -23.39 5.57
CA ALA A 58 -5.42 -22.74 6.37
C ALA A 58 -6.01 -21.52 5.66
N ALA A 59 -5.16 -20.71 5.02
CA ALA A 59 -5.57 -19.59 4.17
C ALA A 59 -6.44 -20.08 3.01
N SER A 60 -5.99 -21.08 2.26
CA SER A 60 -6.73 -21.64 1.11
C SER A 60 -8.13 -22.12 1.52
N ARG A 61 -8.27 -22.89 2.60
CA ARG A 61 -9.59 -23.33 3.10
C ARG A 61 -10.50 -22.17 3.49
N THR A 62 -9.94 -21.17 4.16
CA THR A 62 -10.72 -20.00 4.60
C THR A 62 -11.17 -19.15 3.42
N LEU A 63 -10.30 -18.98 2.42
CA LEU A 63 -10.62 -18.23 1.19
C LEU A 63 -11.67 -18.96 0.34
N SER A 64 -11.60 -20.29 0.22
CA SER A 64 -12.67 -21.09 -0.40
C SER A 64 -14.01 -20.89 0.31
N LYS A 65 -14.03 -20.95 1.64
CA LYS A 65 -15.25 -20.67 2.42
C LYS A 65 -15.80 -19.27 2.15
N LEU A 66 -14.96 -18.24 2.16
CA LEU A 66 -15.38 -16.85 1.91
C LEU A 66 -15.84 -16.64 0.46
N ALA A 67 -15.32 -17.41 -0.49
CA ALA A 67 -15.76 -17.43 -1.87
C ALA A 67 -17.13 -18.13 -2.04
N GLU A 68 -17.36 -19.24 -1.34
CA GLU A 68 -18.67 -19.91 -1.30
C GLU A 68 -19.76 -19.02 -0.68
N LEU A 69 -19.39 -18.17 0.29
CA LEU A 69 -20.25 -17.12 0.84
C LEU A 69 -20.38 -15.89 -0.08
N LEU A 70 -19.78 -15.92 -1.27
CA LEU A 70 -19.76 -14.84 -2.26
C LEU A 70 -19.20 -13.52 -1.72
N LEU A 71 -18.34 -13.54 -0.69
CA LEU A 71 -17.71 -12.34 -0.13
C LEU A 71 -16.37 -12.02 -0.81
N LEU A 72 -15.68 -13.07 -1.29
CA LEU A 72 -14.46 -12.97 -2.08
C LEU A 72 -14.64 -13.64 -3.44
N GLN A 73 -13.82 -13.23 -4.39
CA GLN A 73 -13.71 -13.86 -5.69
C GLN A 73 -12.24 -13.91 -6.12
N SER A 74 -11.85 -15.01 -6.78
CA SER A 74 -10.54 -15.12 -7.40
C SER A 74 -10.57 -14.67 -8.85
N LEU A 75 -9.52 -13.98 -9.31
CA LEU A 75 -9.32 -13.74 -10.74
C LEU A 75 -9.06 -15.07 -11.47
N GLN A 76 -9.50 -15.17 -12.73
CA GLN A 76 -9.26 -16.37 -13.55
C GLN A 76 -7.78 -16.54 -13.91
N ARG A 77 -7.05 -15.42 -14.05
CA ARG A 77 -5.62 -15.41 -14.32
C ARG A 77 -4.82 -15.61 -13.03
N ARG A 78 -3.86 -16.53 -13.08
CA ARG A 78 -2.84 -16.75 -12.05
C ARG A 78 -1.60 -15.93 -12.37
N ILE A 79 -0.90 -15.47 -11.36
CA ILE A 79 0.47 -14.95 -11.50
C ILE A 79 1.46 -16.10 -11.29
N GLY A 80 2.48 -16.21 -12.16
CA GLY A 80 3.52 -17.24 -12.08
C GLY A 80 3.30 -18.51 -12.93
N GLY A 81 2.37 -18.46 -13.90
CA GLY A 81 2.13 -19.57 -14.84
C GLY A 81 1.36 -20.76 -14.25
N VAL A 82 1.18 -21.80 -15.06
CA VAL A 82 0.32 -22.96 -14.75
C VAL A 82 0.77 -23.73 -13.49
N ARG A 83 2.06 -23.65 -13.12
CA ARG A 83 2.70 -24.42 -12.04
C ARG A 83 2.69 -23.76 -10.65
N ALA A 84 2.16 -22.54 -10.49
CA ALA A 84 2.26 -21.77 -9.22
C ALA A 84 1.45 -22.31 -8.01
N GLY A 85 0.78 -23.48 -8.12
CA GLY A 85 0.00 -24.07 -7.03
C GLY A 85 -1.16 -23.19 -6.53
N SER A 86 -1.67 -23.46 -5.32
CA SER A 86 -2.75 -22.67 -4.71
C SER A 86 -2.31 -21.30 -4.18
N GLY A 87 -1.01 -21.03 -4.14
CA GLY A 87 -0.43 -19.75 -3.71
C GLY A 87 -0.68 -18.60 -4.70
N GLY A 88 -0.81 -18.90 -5.99
CA GLY A 88 -0.91 -17.91 -7.06
C GLY A 88 -2.31 -17.37 -7.38
N TYR A 89 -3.35 -17.80 -6.64
CA TYR A 89 -4.68 -17.22 -6.79
C TYR A 89 -4.71 -15.79 -6.25
N VAL A 90 -5.20 -14.86 -7.07
CA VAL A 90 -5.42 -13.47 -6.69
C VAL A 90 -6.87 -13.29 -6.29
N TRP A 91 -7.10 -12.75 -5.10
CA TRP A 91 -8.41 -12.54 -4.49
C TRP A 91 -8.75 -11.06 -4.41
N HIS A 92 -10.03 -10.75 -4.59
CA HIS A 92 -10.61 -9.42 -4.37
C HIS A 92 -11.99 -9.53 -3.70
N LEU A 93 -12.46 -8.44 -3.10
CA LEU A 93 -13.82 -8.36 -2.58
C LEU A 93 -14.85 -8.38 -3.70
N THR A 94 -15.97 -9.05 -3.45
CA THR A 94 -17.19 -8.86 -4.22
C THR A 94 -17.95 -7.63 -3.72
N ASP A 95 -19.00 -7.21 -4.44
CA ASP A 95 -19.93 -6.18 -3.94
C ASP A 95 -20.56 -6.57 -2.58
N ALA A 96 -20.87 -7.86 -2.39
CA ALA A 96 -21.41 -8.35 -1.13
C ALA A 96 -20.39 -8.26 0.01
N GLY A 97 -19.13 -8.63 -0.24
CA GLY A 97 -18.02 -8.47 0.72
C GLY A 97 -17.80 -7.01 1.10
N ALA A 98 -17.76 -6.10 0.12
CA ALA A 98 -17.60 -4.67 0.36
C ALA A 98 -18.78 -4.06 1.15
N ARG A 99 -20.02 -4.47 0.84
CA ARG A 99 -21.22 -4.07 1.59
C ARG A 99 -21.19 -4.57 3.04
N LEU A 100 -20.75 -5.81 3.26
CA LEU A 100 -20.62 -6.38 4.61
C LEU A 100 -19.61 -5.59 5.45
N LEU A 101 -18.46 -5.24 4.88
CA LEU A 101 -17.45 -4.43 5.57
C LEU A 101 -17.96 -3.04 5.92
N ARG A 102 -18.54 -2.29 4.96
CA ARG A 102 -19.10 -0.95 5.23
C ARG A 102 -20.13 -0.96 6.36
N LYS A 103 -20.97 -1.99 6.39
CA LYS A 103 -21.93 -2.18 7.48
C LYS A 103 -21.23 -2.42 8.82
N ALA A 104 -20.19 -3.26 8.84
CA ALA A 104 -19.45 -3.56 10.06
C ALA A 104 -18.69 -2.35 10.62
N THR A 105 -18.22 -1.44 9.75
CA THR A 105 -17.47 -0.23 10.14
C THR A 105 -18.36 1.01 10.33
N GLY A 106 -19.67 0.90 10.11
CA GLY A 106 -20.60 2.03 10.23
C GLY A 106 -20.44 3.09 9.13
N THR A 107 -19.75 2.79 8.03
CA THR A 107 -19.46 3.71 6.92
C THR A 107 -20.51 3.59 5.80
N GLU A 108 -21.80 3.62 6.16
CA GLU A 108 -22.94 3.56 5.21
C GLU A 108 -23.13 4.84 4.36
N ASP A 109 -22.11 5.71 4.24
CA ASP A 109 -22.18 6.93 3.44
C ASP A 109 -22.20 6.62 1.94
N GLY A 110 -23.41 6.64 1.37
CA GLY A 110 -23.88 7.15 0.05
C GLY A 110 -23.10 6.90 -1.26
N SER A 111 -21.79 6.70 -1.23
CA SER A 111 -20.97 6.44 -2.41
C SER A 111 -21.14 4.99 -2.84
N THR A 112 -22.20 4.73 -3.60
CA THR A 112 -22.36 3.51 -4.38
C THR A 112 -21.43 3.53 -5.59
N SER A 113 -20.12 3.68 -5.38
CA SER A 113 -19.17 3.25 -6.40
C SER A 113 -19.24 1.73 -6.42
N ARG A 114 -20.23 1.20 -7.17
CA ARG A 114 -20.22 -0.18 -7.61
C ARG A 114 -18.85 -0.37 -8.23
N GLN A 115 -17.99 -1.19 -7.62
CA GLN A 115 -16.83 -1.73 -8.31
C GLN A 115 -17.39 -2.50 -9.50
N ARG A 116 -17.49 -1.84 -10.66
CA ARG A 116 -17.74 -2.52 -11.93
C ARG A 116 -16.65 -3.56 -12.05
N SER A 117 -17.04 -4.81 -12.28
CA SER A 117 -16.11 -5.94 -12.42
C SER A 117 -15.38 -5.84 -13.77
N ILE A 118 -14.58 -4.80 -13.94
CA ILE A 118 -13.63 -4.71 -15.04
C ILE A 118 -12.39 -5.44 -14.53
N GLU A 119 -11.96 -6.47 -15.26
CA GLU A 119 -10.72 -7.16 -14.94
C GLU A 119 -9.56 -6.15 -15.02
N PRO A 120 -8.71 -6.04 -13.98
CA PRO A 120 -7.62 -5.08 -13.97
C PRO A 120 -6.62 -5.36 -15.10
N SER A 121 -5.94 -4.32 -15.59
CA SER A 121 -4.79 -4.54 -16.46
C SER A 121 -3.69 -5.31 -15.69
N SER A 122 -2.87 -6.07 -16.41
CA SER A 122 -1.76 -6.83 -15.79
C SER A 122 -0.82 -5.91 -15.02
N THR A 123 -0.44 -4.78 -15.62
CA THR A 123 0.44 -3.79 -15.00
C THR A 123 -0.13 -3.25 -13.69
N PHE A 124 -1.43 -2.90 -13.66
CA PHE A 124 -2.08 -2.39 -12.44
C PHE A 124 -2.19 -3.48 -11.37
N LEU A 125 -2.58 -4.70 -11.75
CA LEU A 125 -2.68 -5.81 -10.82
C LEU A 125 -1.32 -6.14 -10.18
N GLU A 126 -0.30 -6.30 -10.99
CA GLU A 126 1.03 -6.63 -10.50
C GLU A 126 1.65 -5.50 -9.68
N HIS A 127 1.38 -4.22 -10.01
CA HIS A 127 1.74 -3.07 -9.17
C HIS A 127 1.07 -3.11 -7.81
N THR A 128 -0.24 -3.35 -7.78
CA THR A 128 -1.02 -3.48 -6.53
C THR A 128 -0.46 -4.60 -5.64
N LEU A 129 -0.11 -5.74 -6.24
CA LEU A 129 0.48 -6.86 -5.51
C LEU A 129 1.92 -6.56 -5.02
N ALA A 130 2.69 -5.75 -5.76
CA ALA A 130 4.01 -5.31 -5.32
C ALA A 130 3.92 -4.37 -4.11
N ILE A 131 2.95 -3.46 -4.06
CA ILE A 131 2.68 -2.61 -2.88
C ILE A 131 2.35 -3.48 -1.66
N ALA A 132 1.50 -4.49 -1.83
CA ALA A 132 1.19 -5.43 -0.75
C ALA A 132 2.43 -6.21 -0.24
N GLU A 133 3.35 -6.55 -1.15
CA GLU A 133 4.60 -7.19 -0.78
C GLU A 133 5.52 -6.26 0.02
N VAL A 134 5.61 -4.98 -0.38
CA VAL A 134 6.31 -3.95 0.40
C VAL A 134 5.72 -3.83 1.80
N HIS A 135 4.39 -3.78 1.94
CA HIS A 135 3.75 -3.71 3.26
C HIS A 135 4.06 -4.95 4.12
N LEU A 136 4.04 -6.15 3.56
CA LEU A 136 4.45 -7.36 4.29
C LEU A 136 5.91 -7.28 4.74
N TYR A 137 6.80 -6.82 3.87
CA TYR A 137 8.21 -6.64 4.20
C TYR A 137 8.41 -5.60 5.32
N LEU A 138 7.71 -4.47 5.24
CA LEU A 138 7.70 -3.44 6.28
C LEU A 138 7.27 -4.00 7.65
N ARG A 139 6.18 -4.76 7.69
CA ARG A 139 5.69 -5.39 8.93
C ARG A 139 6.71 -6.35 9.53
N GLN A 140 7.40 -7.11 8.68
CA GLN A 140 8.44 -8.02 9.13
C GLN A 140 9.66 -7.25 9.66
N ALA A 141 10.19 -6.32 8.87
CA ALA A 141 11.37 -5.54 9.23
C ALA A 141 11.18 -4.73 10.51
N THR A 142 10.02 -4.07 10.66
CA THR A 142 9.70 -3.29 11.87
C THR A 142 9.55 -4.18 13.10
N SER A 143 8.94 -5.36 12.96
CA SER A 143 8.88 -6.34 14.05
C SER A 143 10.26 -6.86 14.46
N GLU A 144 11.16 -7.12 13.52
CA GLU A 144 12.53 -7.60 13.79
C GLU A 144 13.39 -6.50 14.43
N ALA A 145 13.20 -5.25 14.03
CA ALA A 145 13.93 -4.09 14.56
C ALA A 145 13.33 -3.49 15.86
N ASN A 146 12.24 -4.06 16.39
CA ASN A 146 11.49 -3.51 17.53
C ASN A 146 11.02 -2.05 17.30
N ILE A 147 10.60 -1.75 16.07
CA ILE A 147 10.05 -0.47 15.64
C ILE A 147 8.54 -0.63 15.51
N ALA A 148 7.77 0.32 16.07
CA ALA A 148 6.32 0.29 15.89
C ALA A 148 5.93 0.88 14.54
N LEU A 149 5.02 0.23 13.82
CA LEU A 149 4.46 0.71 12.56
C LEU A 149 2.99 1.11 12.81
N ARG A 150 2.63 2.39 12.58
CA ARG A 150 1.22 2.80 12.59
C ARG A 150 0.47 2.15 11.42
N PRO A 151 -0.87 1.99 11.50
CA PRO A 151 -1.66 1.54 10.36
C PRO A 151 -1.31 2.36 9.10
N PRO A 152 -0.86 1.70 8.01
CA PRO A 152 -0.42 2.40 6.82
C PRO A 152 -1.61 3.01 6.07
N GLN A 153 -1.34 4.04 5.27
CA GLN A 153 -2.30 4.59 4.32
C GLN A 153 -1.93 4.09 2.92
N LEU A 154 -2.81 3.30 2.31
CA LEU A 154 -2.71 2.88 0.91
C LEU A 154 -3.56 3.77 0.01
N GLU A 155 -3.51 3.57 -1.31
CA GLU A 155 -4.36 4.32 -2.22
C GLU A 155 -5.86 4.00 -2.05
N PRO A 156 -6.75 5.00 -2.04
CA PRO A 156 -6.50 6.41 -2.32
C PRO A 156 -6.24 7.27 -1.06
N ASP A 157 -6.19 6.67 0.13
CA ASP A 157 -6.14 7.37 1.42
C ASP A 157 -4.81 8.09 1.65
N CYS A 158 -3.72 7.60 1.04
CA CYS A 158 -2.42 8.27 1.02
C CYS A 158 -2.33 9.45 0.04
N TRP A 159 -3.35 9.70 -0.78
CA TRP A 159 -3.29 10.81 -1.74
C TRP A 159 -3.37 12.17 -1.04
N ARG A 160 -2.73 13.18 -1.63
CA ARG A 160 -2.69 14.55 -1.08
C ARG A 160 -3.18 15.55 -2.13
N ALA A 161 -4.28 16.24 -1.84
CA ALA A 161 -4.74 17.34 -2.67
C ALA A 161 -3.98 18.62 -2.29
N TYR A 162 -3.64 19.44 -3.29
CA TYR A 162 -3.00 20.74 -3.08
C TYR A 162 -3.29 21.70 -4.24
N VAL A 163 -3.08 22.99 -4.01
CA VAL A 163 -3.17 24.00 -5.07
C VAL A 163 -1.78 24.13 -5.71
N GLY A 164 -1.70 23.85 -7.01
CA GLY A 164 -0.46 23.99 -7.77
C GLY A 164 -0.10 25.46 -8.02
N SER A 165 1.11 25.68 -8.50
CA SER A 165 1.63 27.03 -8.82
C SER A 165 0.75 27.82 -9.78
N GLY A 166 0.03 27.15 -10.68
CA GLY A 166 -0.94 27.75 -11.60
C GLY A 166 -2.36 27.92 -11.06
N GLY A 167 -2.59 27.75 -9.75
CA GLY A 167 -3.91 27.90 -9.11
C GLY A 167 -4.87 26.71 -9.28
N GLY A 168 -4.52 25.72 -10.09
CA GLY A 168 -5.31 24.50 -10.27
C GLY A 168 -5.19 23.54 -9.08
N THR A 169 -6.26 22.79 -8.79
CA THR A 169 -6.20 21.70 -7.79
C THR A 169 -5.48 20.49 -8.39
N LEU A 170 -4.35 20.13 -7.80
CA LEU A 170 -3.57 18.95 -8.13
C LEU A 170 -3.70 17.89 -7.04
N ARG A 171 -3.25 16.68 -7.37
CA ARG A 171 -3.19 15.56 -6.43
C ARG A 171 -1.88 14.82 -6.55
N LEU A 172 -1.11 14.83 -5.46
CA LEU A 172 0.02 13.92 -5.28
C LEU A 172 -0.53 12.55 -4.89
N LYS A 173 0.02 11.50 -5.50
CA LYS A 173 -0.45 10.12 -5.34
C LYS A 173 0.73 9.21 -4.97
N PRO A 174 1.16 9.19 -3.70
CA PRO A 174 2.06 8.16 -3.21
C PRO A 174 1.40 6.79 -3.35
N ASP A 175 2.19 5.73 -3.55
CA ASP A 175 1.64 4.36 -3.50
C ASP A 175 1.28 3.96 -2.07
N LEU A 176 2.08 4.41 -1.10
CA LEU A 176 1.94 4.11 0.32
C LEU A 176 2.45 5.28 1.17
N ALA A 177 1.76 5.61 2.25
CA ALA A 177 2.26 6.50 3.29
C ALA A 177 2.30 5.76 4.63
N ILE A 178 3.45 5.76 5.30
CA ILE A 178 3.65 5.07 6.57
C ILE A 178 4.23 5.98 7.64
N THR A 179 4.14 5.53 8.88
CA THR A 179 4.74 6.18 10.04
C THR A 179 5.34 5.13 10.95
N THR A 180 6.62 5.28 11.24
CA THR A 180 7.38 4.39 12.14
C THR A 180 7.72 5.13 13.43
N LEU A 181 7.68 4.42 14.55
CA LEU A 181 8.05 4.97 15.85
C LEU A 181 9.22 4.19 16.45
N THR A 182 10.27 4.92 16.81
CA THR A 182 11.49 4.40 17.43
C THR A 182 11.79 5.24 18.67
N GLY A 183 11.52 4.71 19.86
CA GLY A 183 11.56 5.50 21.09
C GLY A 183 10.60 6.68 21.02
N ASP A 184 11.12 7.89 21.23
CA ASP A 184 10.36 9.15 21.17
C ASP A 184 10.32 9.79 19.77
N TYR A 185 10.92 9.13 18.77
CA TYR A 185 10.98 9.64 17.40
C TYR A 185 9.87 9.06 16.53
N GLU A 186 9.23 9.93 15.74
CA GLU A 186 8.23 9.57 14.74
C GLU A 186 8.78 9.94 13.35
N ASP A 187 8.96 8.93 12.50
CA ASP A 187 9.40 9.13 11.12
C ASP A 187 8.24 8.93 10.15
N HIS A 188 8.09 9.86 9.22
CA HIS A 188 7.05 9.83 8.19
C HIS A 188 7.65 9.54 6.81
N TRP A 189 6.99 8.67 6.05
CA TRP A 189 7.50 8.21 4.77
C TRP A 189 6.41 8.21 3.71
N PHE A 190 6.76 8.71 2.53
CA PHE A 190 6.06 8.42 1.28
C PHE A 190 6.85 7.37 0.51
N ILE A 191 6.18 6.28 0.14
CA ILE A 191 6.79 5.16 -0.56
C ILE A 191 6.20 5.06 -1.97
N GLU A 192 7.10 4.84 -2.92
CA GLU A 192 6.82 4.61 -4.34
C GLU A 192 7.40 3.27 -4.76
N VAL A 193 6.61 2.43 -5.43
CA VAL A 193 7.03 1.08 -5.85
C VAL A 193 7.26 1.08 -7.36
N ASP A 194 8.51 1.22 -7.79
CA ASP A 194 8.84 1.11 -9.21
C ASP A 194 9.05 -0.36 -9.58
N ARG A 195 8.33 -0.83 -10.60
CA ARG A 195 8.48 -2.19 -11.14
C ARG A 195 9.36 -2.25 -12.39
N ASP A 196 10.04 -1.16 -12.73
CA ASP A 196 10.81 -0.99 -13.96
C ASP A 196 9.96 -1.15 -15.24
N THR A 197 8.69 -0.73 -15.17
CA THR A 197 7.76 -0.73 -16.30
C THR A 197 7.59 0.65 -16.92
N GLU A 198 8.00 1.70 -16.20
CA GLU A 198 7.90 3.09 -16.63
C GLU A 198 9.29 3.65 -16.99
N PRO A 199 9.38 4.55 -17.99
CA PRO A 199 10.66 5.18 -18.32
C PRO A 199 11.11 6.10 -17.17
N PRO A 200 12.43 6.25 -16.92
CA PRO A 200 12.94 7.12 -15.86
C PRO A 200 12.42 8.56 -15.90
N SER A 201 12.09 9.10 -17.08
CA SER A 201 11.51 10.45 -17.22
C SER A 201 10.17 10.62 -16.50
N ARG A 202 9.37 9.56 -16.36
CA ARG A 202 8.11 9.59 -15.63
C ARG A 202 8.33 9.67 -14.12
N ILE A 203 9.35 8.97 -13.63
CA ILE A 203 9.80 9.04 -12.23
C ILE A 203 10.31 10.45 -11.92
N ILE A 204 11.13 11.05 -12.80
CA ILE A 204 11.59 12.44 -12.65
C ILE A 204 10.40 13.41 -12.54
N ARG A 205 9.38 13.28 -13.40
CA ARG A 205 8.16 14.09 -13.31
C ARG A 205 7.44 13.92 -11.96
N LYS A 206 7.35 12.70 -11.43
CA LYS A 206 6.76 12.44 -10.12
C LYS A 206 7.58 13.08 -8.99
N CYS A 207 8.91 13.00 -9.06
CA CYS A 207 9.79 13.68 -8.11
C CYS A 207 9.62 15.22 -8.16
N LEU A 208 9.51 15.81 -9.36
CA LEU A 208 9.20 17.24 -9.48
C LEU A 208 7.84 17.59 -8.84
N GLN A 209 6.83 16.72 -9.00
CA GLN A 209 5.52 16.88 -8.36
C GLN A 209 5.61 16.82 -6.82
N TYR A 210 6.42 15.91 -6.26
CA TYR A 210 6.69 15.87 -4.82
C TYR A 210 7.30 17.19 -4.31
N GLN A 211 8.23 17.78 -5.04
CA GLN A 211 8.83 19.06 -4.65
C GLN A 211 7.87 20.23 -4.79
N GLU A 212 7.02 20.25 -5.83
CA GLU A 212 5.95 21.25 -5.92
C GLU A 212 5.02 21.13 -4.71
N TYR A 213 4.63 19.91 -4.34
CA TYR A 213 3.82 19.68 -3.15
C TYR A 213 4.54 20.11 -1.85
N GLN A 214 5.81 19.76 -1.69
CA GLN A 214 6.63 20.16 -0.54
C GLN A 214 6.67 21.69 -0.37
N ARG A 215 6.83 22.44 -1.47
CA ARG A 215 6.86 23.91 -1.46
C ARG A 215 5.56 24.55 -1.01
N THR A 216 4.42 23.85 -1.12
CA THR A 216 3.15 24.37 -0.59
C THR A 216 3.12 24.43 0.93
N GLY A 217 4.01 23.69 1.61
CA GLY A 217 4.00 23.55 3.07
C GLY A 217 2.81 22.75 3.62
N THR A 218 1.85 22.32 2.80
CA THR A 218 0.58 21.72 3.26
C THR A 218 0.80 20.49 4.13
N GLU A 219 1.76 19.65 3.77
CA GLU A 219 2.07 18.44 4.55
C GLU A 219 2.72 18.80 5.89
N GLN A 220 3.67 19.73 5.88
CA GLN A 220 4.41 20.19 7.06
C GLN A 220 3.48 20.89 8.07
N HIS A 221 2.49 21.66 7.62
CA HIS A 221 1.48 22.22 8.51
C HIS A 221 0.59 21.14 9.14
N ARG A 222 0.40 19.99 8.47
CA ARG A 222 -0.46 18.90 8.95
C ARG A 222 0.24 17.98 9.96
N ILE A 223 1.52 17.66 9.73
CA ILE A 223 2.24 16.65 10.52
C ILE A 223 3.59 17.15 11.08
N GLY A 224 3.93 18.42 10.91
CA GLY A 224 5.15 19.05 11.42
C GLY A 224 6.38 18.91 10.53
N VAL A 225 6.44 17.90 9.66
CA VAL A 225 7.57 17.62 8.77
C VAL A 225 7.10 17.20 7.38
N PHE A 226 7.99 17.26 6.39
CA PHE A 226 7.73 16.63 5.09
C PHE A 226 8.25 15.18 5.11
N PRO A 227 7.43 14.17 4.76
CA PRO A 227 7.85 12.77 4.75
C PRO A 227 9.04 12.52 3.81
N ALA A 228 9.93 11.61 4.21
CA ALA A 228 10.99 11.13 3.32
C ALA A 228 10.36 10.38 2.13
N VAL A 229 10.84 10.63 0.90
CA VAL A 229 10.31 10.00 -0.31
C VAL A 229 11.21 8.85 -0.74
N VAL A 230 10.73 7.62 -0.60
CA VAL A 230 11.49 6.40 -0.86
C VAL A 230 10.93 5.68 -2.09
N TRP A 231 11.77 5.51 -3.10
CA TRP A 231 11.53 4.67 -4.26
C TRP A 231 12.09 3.27 -4.02
N ILE A 232 11.23 2.26 -4.06
CA ILE A 232 11.58 0.85 -4.00
C ILE A 232 11.61 0.30 -5.42
N VAL A 233 12.76 -0.24 -5.84
CA VAL A 233 12.98 -0.77 -7.20
C VAL A 233 13.28 -2.27 -7.17
N PRO A 234 13.09 -3.01 -8.29
CA PRO A 234 13.25 -4.47 -8.31
C PRO A 234 14.71 -4.94 -8.17
N GLY A 235 15.71 -4.08 -8.41
CA GLY A 235 17.11 -4.50 -8.40
C GLY A 235 18.11 -3.35 -8.53
N THR A 236 19.38 -3.70 -8.36
CA THR A 236 20.51 -2.76 -8.29
C THR A 236 20.71 -1.98 -9.59
N VAL A 237 20.56 -2.61 -10.75
CA VAL A 237 20.67 -1.96 -12.06
C VAL A 237 19.67 -0.81 -12.19
N ARG A 238 18.41 -1.06 -11.82
CA ARG A 238 17.36 -0.03 -11.84
C ARG A 238 17.64 1.06 -10.80
N ARG A 239 18.09 0.68 -9.61
CA ARG A 239 18.49 1.62 -8.54
C ARG A 239 19.54 2.61 -9.05
N GLU A 240 20.63 2.11 -9.62
CA GLU A 240 21.73 2.92 -10.15
C GLU A 240 21.30 3.78 -11.34
N GLN A 241 20.42 3.27 -12.20
CA GLN A 241 19.84 4.06 -13.28
C GLN A 241 19.08 5.27 -12.72
N LEU A 242 18.17 5.06 -11.76
CA LEU A 242 17.39 6.16 -11.19
C LEU A 242 18.25 7.12 -10.37
N GLN A 243 19.19 6.63 -9.58
CA GLN A 243 20.12 7.47 -8.83
C GLN A 243 20.93 8.39 -9.75
N ARG A 244 21.44 7.86 -10.88
CA ARG A 244 22.13 8.67 -11.89
C ARG A 244 21.22 9.72 -12.52
N ARG A 245 19.98 9.37 -12.86
CA ARG A 245 19.03 10.31 -13.48
C ARG A 245 18.59 11.40 -12.52
N LEU A 246 18.28 11.07 -11.26
CA LEU A 246 17.97 12.04 -10.21
C LEU A 246 19.17 12.95 -9.93
N SER A 247 20.40 12.40 -9.95
CA SER A 247 21.61 13.18 -9.73
C SER A 247 21.94 14.14 -10.86
N ALA A 248 21.54 13.82 -12.08
CA ALA A 248 21.77 14.62 -13.28
C ALA A 248 20.67 15.68 -13.53
N GLU A 249 19.54 15.60 -12.84
CA GLU A 249 18.43 16.55 -13.00
C GLU A 249 18.62 17.76 -12.06
N PRO A 250 18.95 18.96 -12.59
CA PRO A 250 19.27 20.12 -11.76
C PRO A 250 18.09 20.62 -10.93
N ALA A 251 16.86 20.39 -11.41
CA ALA A 251 15.66 20.83 -10.72
C ALA A 251 15.29 19.94 -9.51
N ILE A 252 15.99 18.84 -9.27
CA ILE A 252 15.71 17.89 -8.19
C ILE A 252 16.68 18.07 -7.00
N SER A 253 16.09 18.29 -5.83
CA SER A 253 16.73 18.21 -4.53
C SER A 253 17.03 16.75 -4.20
N LYS A 254 18.31 16.40 -4.30
CA LYS A 254 18.79 15.03 -4.11
C LYS A 254 18.54 14.48 -2.71
N ARG A 255 18.42 15.36 -1.71
CA ARG A 255 18.18 14.96 -0.31
C ARG A 255 16.78 14.40 -0.12
N LEU A 256 15.79 14.91 -0.85
CA LEU A 256 14.39 14.53 -0.66
C LEU A 256 14.09 13.07 -1.05
N PHE A 257 14.84 12.52 -2.02
CA PHE A 257 14.54 11.24 -2.65
C PHE A 257 15.60 10.19 -2.36
N THR A 258 15.15 9.01 -1.95
CA THR A 258 16.00 7.85 -1.73
C THR A 258 15.54 6.72 -2.64
N VAL A 259 16.49 6.03 -3.27
CA VAL A 259 16.18 4.86 -4.11
C VAL A 259 16.86 3.64 -3.51
N VAL A 260 16.06 2.66 -3.11
CA VAL A 260 16.50 1.41 -2.48
C VAL A 260 15.88 0.21 -3.19
N THR A 261 16.50 -0.96 -3.05
CA THR A 261 15.81 -2.23 -3.33
C THR A 261 15.05 -2.69 -2.09
N LEU A 262 14.13 -3.63 -2.25
CA LEU A 262 13.28 -4.10 -1.15
C LEU A 262 14.09 -4.65 0.03
N ASP A 263 15.17 -5.37 -0.22
CA ASP A 263 16.08 -5.94 0.78
C ASP A 263 16.85 -4.90 1.60
N HIS A 264 16.98 -3.66 1.11
CA HIS A 264 17.63 -2.56 1.83
C HIS A 264 16.63 -1.71 2.62
N LEU A 265 15.32 -1.93 2.46
CA LEU A 265 14.28 -1.15 3.14
C LEU A 265 14.34 -1.30 4.67
N ALA A 266 14.71 -2.47 5.17
CA ALA A 266 14.81 -2.72 6.60
C ALA A 266 15.93 -1.88 7.27
N SER A 267 17.10 -1.81 6.63
CA SER A 267 18.21 -0.96 7.09
C SER A 267 17.78 0.49 7.10
N LEU A 268 17.15 0.95 6.02
CA LEU A 268 16.69 2.33 5.86
C LEU A 268 15.75 2.77 7.00
N ILE A 269 14.79 1.91 7.36
CA ILE A 269 13.82 2.21 8.42
C ILE A 269 14.48 2.16 9.80
N SER A 270 15.45 1.27 9.99
CA SER A 270 16.19 1.17 11.26
C SER A 270 17.11 2.37 11.48
N GLU A 271 17.66 2.93 10.40
CA GLU A 271 18.46 4.16 10.44
C GLU A 271 17.60 5.41 10.67
N GLY A 272 16.31 5.37 10.33
CA GLY A 272 15.36 6.48 10.52
C GLY A 272 15.44 7.57 9.45
N ALA A 273 14.35 8.33 9.28
CA ALA A 273 14.20 9.26 8.15
C ALA A 273 15.18 10.44 8.21
N ASN A 274 15.55 10.88 9.41
CA ASN A 274 16.46 12.01 9.63
C ASN A 274 17.88 11.76 9.09
N ASN A 275 18.35 10.51 9.08
CA ASN A 275 19.67 10.18 8.53
C ASN A 275 19.73 10.29 7.00
N ILE A 276 18.56 10.27 6.38
CA ILE A 276 18.40 10.28 4.92
C ILE A 276 17.93 11.67 4.44
N ASN A 277 17.17 12.38 5.28
CA ASN A 277 16.58 13.70 5.03
C ASN A 277 16.82 14.69 6.20
N PRO A 278 18.08 15.06 6.52
CA PRO A 278 18.42 15.81 7.74
C PRO A 278 17.88 17.25 7.81
N THR A 279 17.31 17.80 6.74
CA THR A 279 16.81 19.19 6.66
C THR A 279 15.33 19.29 6.29
N GLY A 280 14.55 18.22 6.46
CA GLY A 280 13.09 18.23 6.26
C GLY A 280 12.30 18.94 7.37
N GLY A 281 12.94 19.18 8.52
CA GLY A 281 12.46 20.01 9.61
C GLY A 281 13.38 21.23 9.76
N GLN A 282 12.77 22.41 9.95
CA GLN A 282 13.40 23.73 10.15
C GLN A 282 13.92 24.48 8.92
N GLN A 283 13.04 25.29 8.32
CA GLN A 283 13.25 26.75 8.24
C GLN A 283 11.92 27.43 8.59
N GLY A 284 11.57 27.40 9.87
CA GLY A 284 10.72 28.42 10.47
C GLY A 284 11.63 29.32 11.27
N GLU A 285 12.19 30.35 10.65
CA GLU A 285 12.72 31.49 11.39
C GLU A 285 11.53 32.07 12.16
N HIS A 286 11.50 31.83 13.47
CA HIS A 286 10.79 32.72 14.38
C HIS A 286 11.46 34.10 14.25
N PRO A 287 10.72 35.17 13.91
CA PRO A 287 11.24 36.50 14.16
C PRO A 287 11.22 36.68 15.68
N HIS A 288 12.41 36.63 16.28
CA HIS A 288 12.63 37.20 17.60
C HIS A 288 12.73 38.72 17.43
N GLU A 289 11.82 39.39 18.13
CA GLU A 289 11.75 40.82 18.48
C GLU A 289 11.62 41.86 17.35
#